data_AF-V4B1H5-F1
#
_entry.id   AF-V4B1H5-F1
#
_cell.length_a   1.000
_cell.length_b   1.000
_cell.length_c   1.000
_cell.angle_alpha   90.00
_cell.angle_beta   90.00
_cell.angle_gamma   90.00
#
_symmetry.space_group_name_H-M   'P 1'
#
loop_
_entity.id
_entity.type
_entity.pdbx_description
1 polymer ?
#
loop_
_entity_poly.entity_id
_entity_poly.type
_entity_poly.pdbx_seq_one_letter_code
_entity_poly.pdbx_strand_id
1 'polypeptide(L)'
;DGSAIHLLSCLYLISTDGSAIHLLSCLYLISTDDGSAIHLKSCLYFISTDGSAIHLKSCLYFISTDGSAIHLLSCLYLFSTDVSAIHL
;
A
#
# COMPACT_ATOMS: atom_id res chain seq x y z
N ASP A 1 17.63 -9.97 3.59
CA ASP A 1 18.27 -8.73 3.16
C ASP A 1 17.19 -7.80 2.64
N GLY A 2 16.76 -6.82 3.46
CA GLY A 2 15.62 -5.97 3.12
C GLY A 2 16.01 -4.88 2.13
N SER A 3 15.57 -4.97 0.88
CA SER A 3 15.65 -3.89 -0.09
C SER A 3 14.56 -2.83 0.17
N ALA A 4 14.83 -1.59 -0.26
CA ALA A 4 13.86 -0.51 -0.20
C ALA A 4 13.74 0.17 -1.57
N ILE A 5 12.51 0.40 -2.00
CA ILE A 5 12.19 1.12 -3.23
C ILE A 5 11.79 2.55 -2.87
N HIS A 6 12.56 3.52 -3.38
CA HIS A 6 12.27 4.94 -3.24
C HIS A 6 12.00 5.53 -4.61
N LEU A 7 10.75 5.96 -4.84
CA LEU A 7 10.35 6.59 -6.10
C LEU A 7 9.59 7.88 -5.84
N LEU A 8 9.88 8.91 -6.62
CA LEU A 8 9.09 10.14 -6.59
C LEU A 8 7.70 9.89 -7.18
N SER A 9 7.65 9.24 -8.34
CA SER A 9 6.40 8.96 -9.03
C SER A 9 6.51 7.69 -9.84
N CYS A 10 5.43 6.92 -9.92
CA CYS A 10 5.25 5.89 -10.94
C CYS A 10 3.92 6.01 -11.65
N LEU A 11 3.90 5.52 -12.90
CA LEU A 11 2.63 5.18 -13.52
C LEU A 11 2.12 3.84 -12.97
N TYR A 12 3.01 2.85 -12.89
CA TYR A 12 2.67 1.50 -12.48
C TYR A 12 3.83 0.91 -11.66
N LEU A 13 3.54 0.31 -10.52
CA LEU A 13 4.50 -0.43 -9.72
C LEU A 13 3.86 -1.75 -9.25
N ILE A 14 4.56 -2.86 -9.51
CA ILE A 14 4.32 -4.15 -8.87
C ILE A 14 5.54 -4.43 -8.00
N SER A 15 5.31 -4.82 -6.75
CA SER A 15 6.35 -5.40 -5.91
C SER A 15 5.84 -6.70 -5.30
N THR A 16 6.69 -7.72 -5.34
CA THR A 16 6.37 -9.09 -4.93
C THR A 16 7.37 -9.62 -3.89
N ASP A 17 8.23 -8.75 -3.39
CA ASP A 17 9.50 -9.11 -2.76
C ASP A 17 9.82 -8.20 -1.59
N GLY A 18 9.52 -8.63 -0.37
CA GLY A 18 10.03 -8.22 0.96
C GLY A 18 10.25 -6.74 1.29
N SER A 19 9.98 -5.81 0.39
CA SER A 19 10.70 -4.55 0.31
C SER A 19 9.89 -3.43 0.91
N ALA A 20 10.55 -2.54 1.64
CA ALA A 20 9.91 -1.30 2.06
C ALA A 20 9.69 -0.40 0.83
N ILE A 21 8.47 0.08 0.62
CA ILE A 21 8.10 0.93 -0.52
C ILE A 21 7.80 2.33 -0.01
N HIS A 22 8.52 3.32 -0.54
CA HIS A 22 8.28 4.74 -0.24
C HIS A 22 8.02 5.50 -1.53
N LEU A 23 6.77 5.92 -1.72
CA LEU A 23 6.33 6.65 -2.92
C LEU A 23 5.60 7.95 -2.59
N LEU A 24 5.95 9.01 -3.31
CA LEU A 24 5.16 10.24 -3.23
C LEU A 24 3.86 10.11 -4.04
N SER A 25 3.92 9.58 -5.27
CA SER A 25 2.70 9.33 -6.05
C SER A 25 2.78 8.08 -6.92
N CYS A 26 1.65 7.40 -7.09
CA CYS A 26 1.49 6.45 -8.18
C CYS A 26 0.08 6.44 -8.75
N LEU A 27 -0.06 6.11 -10.03
CA LEU A 27 -1.39 5.86 -10.58
C LEU A 27 -1.89 4.47 -10.13
N TYR A 28 -1.06 3.45 -10.25
CA TYR A 28 -1.40 2.07 -9.89
C TYR A 28 -0.27 1.41 -9.10
N LEU A 29 -0.59 0.92 -7.91
CA LEU A 29 0.30 0.11 -7.09
C LEU A 29 -0.34 -1.25 -6.79
N ILE A 30 0.44 -2.32 -6.99
CA ILE A 30 0.08 -3.67 -6.55
C ILE A 30 1.23 -4.21 -5.70
N SER A 31 0.91 -4.69 -4.50
CA SER A 31 1.87 -5.34 -3.61
C SER A 31 1.28 -6.66 -3.10
N THR A 32 2.07 -7.73 -3.11
CA THR A 32 1.63 -9.08 -2.76
C THR A 32 2.62 -9.76 -1.82
N ASP A 33 3.10 -9.04 -0.80
CA ASP A 33 4.26 -9.46 -0.03
C ASP A 33 4.09 -9.36 1.48
N ASP A 34 4.39 -10.49 2.13
CA ASP A 34 4.50 -10.67 3.58
C ASP A 34 5.74 -9.95 4.14
N GLY A 35 5.53 -8.97 5.01
CA GLY A 35 6.61 -8.30 5.74
C GLY A 35 6.96 -6.90 5.22
N SER A 36 6.36 -6.46 4.12
CA SER A 36 6.62 -5.12 3.57
C SER A 36 5.92 -4.00 4.36
N ALA A 37 6.61 -2.85 4.42
CA ALA A 37 6.05 -1.59 4.89
C ALA A 37 5.88 -0.64 3.70
N ILE A 38 4.66 -0.17 3.47
CA ILE A 38 4.30 0.67 2.32
C ILE A 38 3.90 2.05 2.82
N HIS A 39 4.65 3.07 2.40
CA HIS A 39 4.36 4.47 2.66
C HIS A 39 4.05 5.20 1.36
N LEU A 40 2.79 5.59 1.17
CA LEU A 40 2.34 6.32 -0.01
C LEU A 40 1.65 7.62 0.37
N LYS A 41 2.04 8.72 -0.29
CA LYS A 41 1.35 10.00 -0.11
C LYS A 41 0.08 10.09 -0.97
N SER A 42 0.12 9.59 -2.20
CA SER A 42 -1.05 9.59 -3.09
C SER A 42 -1.07 8.38 -4.01
N CYS A 43 -2.22 7.72 -4.12
CA CYS A 43 -2.45 6.69 -5.14
C CYS A 43 -3.82 6.85 -5.80
N LEU A 44 -3.96 6.57 -7.09
CA LEU A 44 -5.30 6.43 -7.66
C LEU A 44 -5.87 5.05 -7.31
N TYR A 45 -5.11 3.99 -7.56
CA TYR A 45 -5.50 2.62 -7.27
C TYR A 45 -4.39 1.88 -6.54
N PHE A 46 -4.68 1.42 -5.33
CA PHE A 46 -3.76 0.59 -4.56
C PHE A 46 -4.41 -0.74 -4.20
N ILE A 47 -3.73 -1.83 -4.54
CA ILE A 47 -4.11 -3.19 -4.17
C ILE A 47 -2.97 -3.78 -3.34
N SER A 48 -3.29 -4.28 -2.16
CA SER A 48 -2.36 -5.02 -1.30
C SER A 48 -2.92 -6.39 -0.94
N THR A 49 -2.09 -7.40 -1.06
CA THR A 49 -2.35 -8.76 -0.56
C THR A 49 -1.21 -9.13 0.38
N ASP A 50 -1.53 -9.72 1.53
CA ASP A 50 -0.54 -10.23 2.50
C ASP A 50 0.36 -9.15 3.13
N GLY A 51 -0.05 -7.88 3.09
CA GLY A 51 0.78 -6.74 3.50
C GLY A 51 0.84 -6.53 5.02
N SER A 52 2.02 -6.25 5.57
CA SER A 52 2.18 -6.08 7.02
C SER A 52 1.79 -4.68 7.54
N ALA A 53 2.28 -3.62 6.91
CA ALA A 53 1.98 -2.26 7.35
C ALA A 53 1.82 -1.28 6.19
N ILE A 54 0.64 -0.64 6.10
CA ILE A 54 0.30 0.31 5.05
C ILE A 54 0.01 1.68 5.65
N HIS A 55 0.71 2.69 5.20
CA HIS A 55 0.48 4.10 5.52
C HIS A 55 0.16 4.88 4.24
N LEU A 56 -1.10 5.29 4.10
CA LEU A 56 -1.61 5.98 2.93
C LEU A 56 -2.22 7.34 3.32
N LYS A 57 -1.71 8.43 2.76
CA LYS A 57 -2.30 9.75 3.01
C LYS A 57 -3.57 10.00 2.18
N SER A 58 -3.55 9.62 0.92
CA SER A 58 -4.70 9.78 0.03
C SER A 58 -4.77 8.65 -0.98
N CYS A 59 -5.96 8.08 -1.17
CA CYS A 59 -6.20 7.17 -2.27
C CYS A 59 -7.62 7.24 -2.79
N LEU A 60 -7.82 7.09 -4.10
CA LEU A 60 -9.18 7.02 -4.64
C LEU A 60 -9.79 5.64 -4.38
N TYR A 61 -9.07 4.58 -4.71
CA TYR A 61 -9.49 3.20 -4.53
C TYR A 61 -8.41 2.38 -3.83
N PHE A 62 -8.72 1.88 -2.65
CA PHE A 62 -7.84 1.02 -1.88
C PHE A 62 -8.49 -0.32 -1.58
N ILE A 63 -7.78 -1.40 -1.95
CA ILE A 63 -8.18 -2.78 -1.74
C ILE A 63 -7.09 -3.46 -0.91
N SER A 64 -7.47 -4.08 0.20
CA SER A 64 -6.55 -4.88 1.02
C SER A 64 -7.13 -6.24 1.37
N THR A 65 -6.30 -7.25 1.26
CA THR A 65 -6.62 -8.64 1.61
C THR A 65 -5.51 -9.16 2.53
N ASP A 66 -5.87 -9.83 3.62
CA ASP A 66 -4.94 -10.54 4.51
C ASP A 66 -3.81 -9.65 5.07
N GLY A 67 -4.16 -8.46 5.58
CA GLY A 67 -3.19 -7.45 6.03
C GLY A 67 -3.07 -7.31 7.56
N SER A 68 -1.92 -6.88 8.07
CA SER A 68 -1.76 -6.67 9.53
C SER A 68 -2.27 -5.30 9.98
N ALA A 69 -1.78 -4.20 9.40
CA ALA A 69 -2.18 -2.85 9.84
C ALA A 69 -2.29 -1.85 8.68
N ILE A 70 -3.40 -1.10 8.66
CA ILE A 70 -3.68 -0.06 7.65
C ILE A 70 -3.95 1.26 8.34
N HIS A 71 -3.20 2.29 7.98
CA HIS A 71 -3.43 3.67 8.36
C HIS A 71 -3.72 4.49 7.11
N LEU A 72 -4.97 4.92 6.97
CA LEU A 72 -5.44 5.81 5.91
C LEU A 72 -5.79 7.15 6.51
N LEU A 73 -5.48 8.25 5.84
CA LEU A 73 -6.03 9.57 6.20
C LEU A 73 -7.25 9.93 5.34
N SER A 74 -7.25 9.51 4.09
CA SER A 74 -8.39 9.74 3.19
C SER A 74 -8.45 8.68 2.12
N CYS A 75 -9.65 8.13 1.94
CA CYS A 75 -9.95 7.29 0.80
C CYS A 75 -11.41 7.40 0.39
N LEU A 76 -11.66 7.44 -0.92
CA LEU A 76 -13.01 7.49 -1.43
C LEU A 76 -13.68 6.11 -1.40
N TYR A 77 -12.94 5.07 -1.77
CA TYR A 77 -13.41 3.69 -1.79
C TYR A 77 -12.41 2.77 -1.11
N LEU A 78 -12.81 2.20 0.03
CA LEU A 78 -12.05 1.22 0.78
C LEU A 78 -12.77 -0.13 0.75
N PHE A 79 -12.07 -1.16 0.28
CA PHE A 79 -12.47 -2.55 0.45
C PHE A 79 -11.39 -3.30 1.21
N SER A 80 -11.78 -4.01 2.27
CA SER A 80 -10.83 -4.74 3.10
C SER A 80 -11.45 -6.03 3.63
N THR A 81 -10.70 -7.12 3.57
CA THR A 81 -11.04 -8.41 4.19
C THR A 81 -9.84 -8.97 4.94
N ASP A 82 -10.11 -9.62 6.07
CA ASP A 82 -9.08 -10.30 6.89
C ASP A 82 -7.91 -9.38 7.29
N VAL A 83 -8.19 -8.09 7.50
CA VAL A 83 -7.22 -7.13 8.02
C VAL A 83 -7.33 -7.02 9.53
N SER A 84 -6.20 -7.08 10.23
CA SER A 84 -6.20 -7.08 11.70
C SER A 84 -6.61 -5.72 12.29
N ALA A 85 -6.24 -4.62 11.65
CA ALA A 85 -6.65 -3.27 12.05
C ALA A 85 -6.67 -2.26 10.89
N ILE A 86 -7.70 -1.39 10.90
CA ILE A 86 -7.81 -0.23 10.00
C ILE A 86 -8.03 1.03 10.84
N HIS A 87 -7.16 2.02 10.64
CA HIS A 87 -7.29 3.38 11.15
C HIS A 87 -7.58 4.32 9.98
N LEU A 88 -8.61 5.16 10.12
CA LEU A 88 -9.05 6.18 9.16
C LEU A 88 -8.86 7.60 9.69
#